data_AF-A0A7S9VWU0-F1
#
_entry.id   AF-A0A7S9VWU0-F1
#
_cell.length_a   1.000
_cell.length_b   1.000
_cell.length_c   1.000
_cell.angle_alpha   90.00
_cell.angle_beta   90.00
_cell.angle_gamma   90.00
#
_symmetry.space_group_name_H-M   'P 1'
#
loop_
_entity.id
_entity.type
_entity.pdbx_description
1 polymer ?
#
loop_
_entity_poly.entity_id
_entity_poly.type
_entity_poly.pdbx_seq_one_letter_code
_entity_poly.pdbx_strand_id
1 'polypeptide(L)'
;MKTDLDGLLTRLRNEPDHPGLIGLEEAVFQRIAALPQVSAASQLRFGAVAAFGAVLLGIASNGFTPPAEASVTLSPFGPSNPLAPSTLLVGS
;
A
#
# COMPACT_ATOMS: atom_id res chain seq x y z
N MET A 1 -45.78 8.71 4.97
CA MET A 1 -46.10 7.30 4.71
C MET A 1 -45.08 6.45 5.45
N LYS A 2 -45.51 5.61 6.39
CA LYS A 2 -44.63 4.66 7.08
C LYS A 2 -44.77 3.33 6.34
N THR A 3 -43.71 2.90 5.66
CA THR A 3 -43.72 1.64 4.91
C THR A 3 -43.77 0.48 5.90
N ASP A 4 -44.78 -0.37 5.79
CA ASP A 4 -44.92 -1.58 6.59
C ASP A 4 -43.95 -2.65 6.07
N LEU A 5 -42.73 -2.59 6.59
CA LEU A 5 -41.61 -3.41 6.15
C LEU A 5 -41.84 -4.89 6.52
N ASP A 6 -42.45 -5.14 7.66
CA ASP A 6 -42.75 -6.50 8.13
C ASP A 6 -43.79 -7.19 7.24
N GLY A 7 -44.82 -6.44 6.80
CA GLY A 7 -45.79 -6.91 5.82
C GLY A 7 -45.15 -7.23 4.46
N LEU A 8 -44.22 -6.40 4.00
CA LEU A 8 -43.49 -6.63 2.74
C LEU A 8 -42.55 -7.84 2.83
N LEU A 9 -41.84 -8.02 3.93
CA LEU A 9 -40.98 -9.19 4.15
C LEU A 9 -41.80 -10.48 4.27
N THR A 10 -42.94 -10.43 4.94
CA THR A 10 -43.86 -11.57 5.06
C THR A 10 -44.39 -12.00 3.69
N ARG A 11 -44.71 -11.01 2.84
CA ARG A 11 -45.11 -11.27 1.46
C ARG A 11 -43.98 -11.90 0.66
N LEU A 12 -42.77 -11.33 0.71
CA LEU A 12 -41.61 -11.83 -0.02
C LEU A 12 -41.28 -13.29 0.37
N ARG A 13 -41.37 -13.63 1.66
CA ARG A 13 -41.13 -14.98 2.16
C ARG A 13 -42.11 -16.01 1.59
N ASN A 14 -43.35 -15.60 1.33
CA ASN A 14 -44.40 -16.50 0.85
C ASN A 14 -44.47 -16.56 -0.69
N GLU A 15 -43.67 -15.76 -1.39
CA GLU A 15 -43.59 -15.76 -2.84
C GLU A 15 -42.94 -17.08 -3.30
N PRO A 16 -43.46 -17.75 -4.34
CA PRO A 16 -42.84 -18.96 -4.87
C PRO A 16 -41.45 -18.66 -5.43
N ASP A 17 -40.54 -19.62 -5.30
CA ASP A 17 -39.19 -19.51 -5.82
C ASP A 17 -39.20 -19.20 -7.32
N HIS A 18 -38.38 -18.23 -7.71
CA HIS A 18 -38.29 -17.82 -9.10
C HIS A 18 -37.63 -18.95 -9.92
N PRO A 19 -38.17 -19.35 -11.08
CA PRO A 19 -37.61 -20.44 -11.89
C PRO A 19 -36.16 -20.17 -12.35
N GLY A 20 -35.74 -18.91 -12.42
CA GLY A 20 -34.35 -18.54 -12.69
C GLY A 20 -33.35 -18.87 -11.57
N LEU A 21 -33.83 -19.26 -10.38
CA LEU A 21 -32.99 -19.79 -9.30
C LEU A 21 -32.61 -21.26 -9.53
N ILE A 22 -33.35 -21.97 -10.38
CA ILE A 22 -33.07 -23.37 -10.71
C ILE A 22 -31.74 -23.42 -11.48
N GLY A 23 -30.75 -24.10 -10.89
CA GLY A 23 -29.42 -24.24 -11.50
C GLY A 23 -28.56 -22.97 -11.45
N LEU A 24 -28.94 -21.96 -10.67
CA LEU A 24 -28.16 -20.73 -10.49
C LEU A 24 -26.75 -21.05 -9.99
N GLU A 25 -26.62 -21.99 -9.05
CA GLU A 25 -25.34 -22.42 -8.50
C GLU A 25 -24.40 -22.97 -9.59
N GLU A 26 -24.88 -23.88 -10.43
CA GLU A 26 -24.12 -24.42 -11.57
C GLU A 26 -23.75 -23.28 -12.55
N ALA A 27 -24.70 -22.39 -12.87
CA ALA A 27 -24.43 -21.26 -13.74
C ALA A 27 -23.35 -20.29 -13.17
N VAL A 28 -23.33 -20.09 -11.85
CA VAL A 28 -22.31 -19.31 -11.16
C VAL A 28 -20.96 -20.01 -11.22
N PHE A 29 -20.89 -21.30 -10.93
CA PHE A 29 -19.62 -22.03 -11.02
C PHE A 29 -19.08 -22.10 -12.44
N GLN A 30 -19.94 -22.31 -13.43
CA GLN A 30 -19.57 -22.23 -14.85
C GLN A 30 -19.04 -20.84 -15.20
N ARG A 31 -19.67 -19.77 -14.70
CA ARG A 31 -19.19 -18.39 -14.92
C ARG A 31 -17.86 -18.12 -14.24
N ILE A 32 -17.64 -18.65 -13.04
CA ILE A 32 -16.36 -18.56 -12.32
C ILE A 32 -15.27 -19.35 -13.04
N ALA A 33 -15.57 -20.55 -13.52
CA ALA A 33 -14.63 -21.36 -14.30
C ALA A 33 -14.28 -20.70 -15.65
N ALA A 34 -15.24 -20.00 -16.26
CA ALA A 34 -15.05 -19.26 -17.50
C ALA A 34 -14.36 -17.90 -17.34
N LEU A 35 -14.20 -17.40 -16.10
CA LEU A 35 -13.42 -16.19 -15.86
C LEU A 35 -11.97 -16.44 -16.32
N PRO A 36 -11.38 -15.55 -17.14
CA PRO A 36 -10.01 -15.71 -17.57
C PRO A 36 -9.10 -15.76 -16.34
N GLN A 37 -8.52 -16.92 -16.06
CA GLN A 37 -7.46 -17.01 -15.07
C GLN A 37 -6.29 -16.20 -15.63
N VAL A 38 -5.92 -15.12 -14.93
CA VAL A 38 -4.72 -14.36 -15.28
C VAL A 38 -3.57 -15.34 -15.16
N SER A 39 -3.02 -15.75 -16.31
CA SER A 39 -1.95 -16.75 -16.33
C SER A 39 -0.82 -16.31 -15.40
N ALA A 40 -0.20 -17.26 -14.70
CA ALA A 40 0.93 -16.97 -13.82
C ALA A 40 2.04 -16.19 -14.56
N ALA A 41 2.21 -16.42 -15.86
CA ALA A 41 3.12 -15.66 -16.70
C ALA A 41 2.68 -14.20 -16.90
N SER A 42 1.37 -13.92 -17.02
CA SER A 42 0.84 -12.56 -17.05
C SER A 42 1.03 -11.86 -15.71
N GLN A 43 0.78 -12.55 -14.59
CA GLN A 43 1.02 -11.99 -13.24
C GLN A 43 2.50 -11.66 -13.00
N LEU A 44 3.40 -12.56 -13.40
CA LEU A 44 4.85 -12.34 -13.35
C LEU A 44 5.28 -11.14 -14.21
N ARG A 45 4.71 -10.99 -15.42
CA ARG A 45 5.02 -9.85 -16.30
C ARG A 45 4.58 -8.53 -15.70
N PHE A 46 3.37 -8.46 -15.12
CA PHE A 46 2.90 -7.27 -14.41
C PHE A 46 3.78 -6.96 -13.19
N GLY A 47 4.13 -7.97 -12.40
CA GLY A 47 5.04 -7.81 -11.26
C GLY A 47 6.43 -7.31 -11.66
N ALA A 48 7.00 -7.85 -12.75
CA ALA A 48 8.29 -7.42 -13.27
C ALA A 48 8.27 -5.97 -13.77
N VAL A 49 7.21 -5.57 -14.49
CA VAL A 49 7.03 -4.19 -14.94
C VAL A 49 6.87 -3.23 -13.77
N ALA A 50 6.08 -3.61 -12.76
CA ALA A 50 5.91 -2.80 -11.55
C ALA A 50 7.21 -2.63 -10.76
N ALA A 51 7.96 -3.72 -10.58
CA ALA A 51 9.26 -3.69 -9.91
C ALA A 51 10.27 -2.81 -10.67
N PHE A 52 10.35 -2.98 -11.99
CA PHE A 52 11.22 -2.17 -12.83
C PHE A 52 10.84 -0.68 -12.79
N GLY A 53 9.54 -0.37 -12.88
CA GLY A 53 9.02 0.99 -12.74
C GLY A 53 9.35 1.61 -11.39
N ALA A 54 9.23 0.87 -10.29
CA ALA A 54 9.57 1.35 -8.95
C ALA A 54 11.07 1.66 -8.81
N VAL A 55 11.94 0.83 -9.39
CA VAL A 55 13.39 1.06 -9.42
C VAL A 55 13.72 2.33 -10.20
N LEU A 56 13.17 2.48 -11.42
CA LEU A 56 13.39 3.68 -12.23
C LEU A 56 12.86 4.94 -11.55
N LEU A 57 11.68 4.86 -10.93
CA LEU A 57 11.10 5.96 -10.18
C LEU A 57 11.97 6.34 -8.98
N GLY A 58 12.53 5.36 -8.26
CA GLY A 58 13.45 5.60 -7.15
C GLY A 58 14.77 6.25 -7.56
N ILE A 59 15.30 5.89 -8.73
CA ILE A 59 16.49 6.53 -9.32
C ILE A 59 16.17 7.97 -9.75
N ALA A 60 15.04 8.16 -10.44
CA ALA A 60 14.62 9.47 -10.92
C ALA A 60 14.24 10.43 -9.78
N SER A 61 13.64 9.92 -8.70
CA SER A 61 13.18 10.75 -7.57
C SER A 61 14.31 11.19 -6.65
N ASN A 62 15.35 10.35 -6.45
CA ASN A 62 16.45 10.70 -5.54
C ASN A 62 17.56 11.50 -6.24
N GLY A 63 17.64 11.49 -7.57
CA GLY A 63 18.76 12.11 -8.28
C GLY A 63 20.12 11.52 -7.85
N PHE A 64 21.21 12.04 -8.40
CA PHE A 64 22.56 11.69 -7.96
C PHE A 64 22.81 12.37 -6.62
N THR A 65 22.36 11.77 -5.52
CA THR A 65 22.67 12.27 -4.17
C THR A 65 24.18 12.17 -3.99
N PRO A 66 24.92 13.29 -3.89
CA PRO A 66 26.35 13.22 -3.59
C PRO A 66 26.54 12.47 -2.27
N PRO A 67 27.63 11.71 -2.10
CA PRO A 67 27.91 11.04 -0.84
C PRO A 67 27.79 12.07 0.28
N ALA A 68 26.99 11.77 1.30
CA ALA A 68 26.83 12.65 2.44
C ALA A 68 28.23 12.95 2.99
N GLU A 69 28.66 14.21 2.91
CA GLU A 69 29.93 14.60 3.49
C GLU A 69 29.90 14.20 4.97
N ALA A 70 30.93 13.48 5.40
CA ALA A 70 31.05 13.05 6.77
C ALA A 70 30.91 14.29 7.65
N SER A 71 29.83 14.35 8.43
CA SER A 71 29.59 15.40 9.40
C SER A 71 30.88 15.60 10.18
N VAL A 72 31.55 16.73 9.98
CA VAL A 72 32.72 17.09 10.78
C VAL A 72 32.21 17.08 12.21
N THR A 73 32.63 16.08 12.98
CA THR A 73 32.43 16.06 14.42
C THR A 73 33.12 17.30 14.96
N LEU A 74 32.36 18.38 15.09
CA LEU A 74 32.75 19.57 15.84
C LEU A 74 32.77 19.14 17.30
N SER A 75 33.80 18.37 17.67
CA SER A 75 34.10 18.11 19.07
C SER A 75 34.30 19.49 19.71
N PRO A 76 33.50 19.86 20.72
CA PRO A 76 33.63 21.17 21.37
C PRO A 76 35.01 21.35 22.04
N PHE A 77 35.81 20.29 22.11
CA PHE A 77 37.19 20.28 22.62
C PHE A 77 38.23 19.87 21.55
N GLY A 78 37.89 19.98 20.26
CA GLY A 78 38.82 19.70 19.17
C GLY A 78 39.99 20.70 19.11
N PRO A 79 41.11 20.32 18.47
CA PRO A 79 42.33 21.14 18.39
C PRO A 79 42.14 22.49 17.66
N SER A 80 40.98 22.71 17.03
CA SER A 80 40.57 23.96 16.40
C SER A 80 39.82 24.92 17.33
N ASN A 81 39.57 24.55 18.59
CA ASN A 81 38.86 25.41 19.54
C ASN A 81 39.82 26.47 20.14
N PRO A 82 39.64 27.77 19.85
CA PRO A 82 40.57 28.83 20.25
C PRO A 82 40.47 29.22 21.74
N LEU A 83 39.61 28.55 22.51
CA LEU A 83 39.39 28.83 23.93
C LEU A 83 40.24 27.87 24.77
N ALA A 84 41.18 28.42 25.53
CA ALA A 84 41.95 27.65 26.51
C ALA A 84 40.99 27.09 27.59
N PRO A 85 41.16 25.83 28.04
CA PRO A 85 40.25 25.19 29.00
C PRO A 85 40.10 25.95 30.33
N SER A 86 41.00 26.88 30.64
CA SER A 86 40.92 27.78 31.79
C SER A 86 39.79 28.82 31.72
N THR A 87 39.23 29.12 30.54
CA THR A 87 38.07 30.04 30.44
C THR A 87 36.77 29.41 30.93
N LEU A 88 36.72 28.10 31.19
CA LEU A 88 35.57 27.43 31.80
C LEU A 88 35.55 27.55 33.33
N LEU A 89 36.69 27.85 33.97
CA LEU A 89 36.80 27.95 35.42
C LEU A 89 36.40 29.34 35.97
N VAL A 90 36.22 30.34 35.08
CA VAL A 90 35.84 31.72 35.46
C VAL A 90 34.32 31.93 35.43
N GLY A 91 33.56 30.93 34.98
CA GLY A 91 32.10 30.99 34.79
C GLY A 91 31.28 30.12 35.75
N SER A 92 31.89 29.59 36.82
CA SER A 92 31.19 28.87 37.89
C SER A 92 31.11 29.69 39.17
#